data_AF-A0A1B7N0V2-F1
#
_entry.id   AF-A0A1B7N0V2-F1
#
_cell.length_a   1.000
_cell.length_b   1.000
_cell.length_c   1.000
_cell.angle_alpha   90.00
_cell.angle_beta   90.00
_cell.angle_gamma   90.00
#
_symmetry.space_group_name_H-M   'P 1'
#
loop_
_entity.id
_entity.type
_entity.pdbx_description
1 polymer ?
#
loop_
_entity_poly.entity_id
_entity_poly.type
_entity_poly.pdbx_seq_one_letter_code
_entity_poly.pdbx_strand_id
1 'polypeptide(L)'
;MSQSSLHDSIHADPNSPDALKQNVQIALEQVARIQSLARSCLHGIQHAYQAGSAEQTALTHALRSLAEFFRQTGIGAYPFPPSPESQSAPSPPTQQQLIDSTAREVQVLYEQLKRIQESSTVAANLLGAADTVPRAR
;
A
#
# COMPACT_ATOMS: atom_id res chain seq x y z
N MET A 1 -25.14 -1.67 -30.76
CA MET A 1 -23.71 -1.86 -30.43
C MET A 1 -23.36 -0.88 -29.33
N SER A 2 -23.37 -1.35 -28.08
CA SER A 2 -23.21 -0.53 -26.88
C SER A 2 -21.75 -0.54 -26.47
N GLN A 3 -21.04 0.57 -26.71
CA GLN A 3 -19.68 0.80 -26.20
C GLN A 3 -19.80 1.63 -24.92
N SER A 4 -19.87 0.97 -23.76
CA SER A 4 -19.92 1.65 -22.45
C SER A 4 -19.17 0.89 -21.35
N SER A 5 -18.17 0.07 -21.73
CA SER A 5 -17.44 -0.80 -20.81
C SER A 5 -15.92 -0.67 -20.94
N LEU A 6 -15.41 0.57 -21.10
CA LEU A 6 -13.99 0.81 -21.37
C LEU A 6 -13.29 1.78 -20.40
N HIS A 7 -13.88 2.14 -19.27
CA HIS A 7 -13.22 3.07 -18.33
C HIS A 7 -13.21 2.65 -16.85
N ASP A 8 -13.59 1.42 -16.52
CA ASP A 8 -13.50 0.90 -15.13
C ASP A 8 -12.18 0.15 -14.84
N SER A 9 -11.24 0.16 -15.80
CA SER A 9 -10.04 -0.71 -15.76
C SER A 9 -8.71 0.05 -15.63
N ILE A 10 -8.71 1.37 -15.46
CA ILE A 10 -7.46 2.17 -15.57
C ILE A 10 -6.85 2.58 -14.22
N HIS A 11 -7.58 2.53 -13.09
CA HIS A 11 -6.96 2.71 -11.78
C HIS A 11 -7.77 1.97 -10.71
N ALA A 12 -7.50 0.67 -10.54
CA ALA A 12 -7.70 0.09 -9.22
C ALA A 12 -6.76 0.85 -8.28
N ASP A 13 -7.30 1.64 -7.35
CA ASP A 13 -6.50 2.41 -6.40
C ASP A 13 -5.52 1.42 -5.71
N PRO A 14 -4.20 1.62 -5.86
CA PRO A 14 -3.21 0.76 -5.23
C PRO A 14 -3.31 0.76 -3.69
N ASN A 15 -4.04 1.72 -3.12
CA ASN A 15 -4.34 1.81 -1.69
C ASN A 15 -5.75 1.27 -1.33
N SER A 16 -6.45 0.63 -2.26
CA SER A 16 -7.76 0.03 -1.98
C SER A 16 -7.65 -1.20 -1.06
N PRO A 17 -8.67 -1.49 -0.24
CA PRO A 17 -8.67 -2.67 0.62
C PRO A 17 -8.64 -3.98 -0.18
N ASP A 18 -9.15 -4.00 -1.41
CA ASP A 18 -9.10 -5.19 -2.26
C ASP A 18 -7.70 -5.42 -2.85
N ALA A 19 -6.98 -4.36 -3.22
CA ALA A 19 -5.55 -4.46 -3.57
C ALA A 19 -4.72 -4.98 -2.39
N LEU A 20 -5.00 -4.52 -1.17
CA LEU A 20 -4.36 -5.02 0.04
C LEU A 20 -4.62 -6.52 0.25
N LYS A 21 -5.88 -6.98 0.15
CA LYS A 21 -6.22 -8.42 0.28
C LYS A 21 -5.44 -9.26 -0.73
N GLN A 22 -5.40 -8.82 -1.99
CA GLN A 22 -4.69 -9.53 -3.04
C GLN A 22 -3.18 -9.59 -2.74
N ASN A 23 -2.59 -8.47 -2.36
CA ASN A 23 -1.17 -8.40 -2.01
C ASN A 23 -0.83 -9.30 -0.79
N VAL A 24 -1.73 -9.39 0.20
CA VAL A 24 -1.57 -10.28 1.37
C VAL A 24 -1.63 -11.75 0.96
N GLN A 25 -2.56 -12.13 0.07
CA GLN A 25 -2.61 -13.50 -0.44
C GLN A 25 -1.33 -13.87 -1.19
N ILE A 26 -0.85 -12.99 -2.07
CA ILE A 26 0.41 -13.18 -2.80
C ILE A 26 1.59 -13.33 -1.83
N ALA A 27 1.65 -12.49 -0.79
CA ALA A 27 2.69 -12.59 0.24
C ALA A 27 2.67 -13.95 0.96
N LEU A 28 1.48 -14.42 1.37
CA LEU A 28 1.33 -15.72 2.05
C LEU A 28 1.78 -16.88 1.15
N GLU A 29 1.44 -16.85 -0.14
CA GLU A 29 1.91 -17.85 -1.09
C GLU A 29 3.44 -17.83 -1.28
N GLN A 30 4.05 -16.65 -1.30
CA GLN A 30 5.51 -16.51 -1.37
C GLN A 30 6.19 -17.03 -0.10
N VAL A 31 5.61 -16.78 1.07
CA VAL A 31 6.10 -17.34 2.35
C VAL A 31 6.02 -18.86 2.34
N ALA A 32 4.92 -19.46 1.87
CA ALA A 32 4.78 -20.91 1.78
C ALA A 32 5.87 -21.52 0.86
N ARG A 33 6.17 -20.88 -0.27
CA ARG A 33 7.27 -21.28 -1.16
C ARG A 33 8.65 -21.18 -0.51
N ILE A 34 8.91 -20.11 0.25
CA ILE A 34 10.16 -19.95 0.99
C ILE A 34 10.29 -21.05 2.06
N GLN A 35 9.20 -21.39 2.76
CA GLN A 35 9.21 -22.46 3.75
C GLN A 35 9.51 -23.83 3.13
N SER A 36 8.91 -24.16 1.98
CA SER A 36 9.21 -25.42 1.30
C SER A 36 10.67 -25.47 0.86
N LEU A 37 11.19 -24.37 0.32
CA LEU A 37 12.57 -24.29 -0.17
C LEU A 37 13.59 -24.31 0.98
N ALA A 38 13.26 -23.70 2.12
CA ALA A 38 14.06 -23.79 3.35
C ALA A 38 14.09 -25.23 3.90
N ARG A 39 12.97 -25.95 3.88
CA ARG A 39 12.93 -27.36 4.29
C ARG A 39 13.73 -28.25 3.34
N SER A 40 13.62 -28.04 2.03
CA SER A 40 14.43 -28.75 1.03
C SER A 40 15.91 -28.51 1.23
N CYS A 41 16.32 -27.25 1.43
CA CYS A 41 17.71 -26.90 1.70
C CYS A 41 18.22 -27.52 3.01
N LEU A 42 17.42 -27.52 4.08
CA LEU A 42 17.77 -28.15 5.36
C LEU A 42 17.91 -29.67 5.19
N HIS A 43 16.99 -30.31 4.46
CA HIS A 43 17.07 -31.72 4.13
C HIS A 43 18.30 -32.04 3.27
N GLY A 44 18.64 -31.17 2.31
CA GLY A 44 19.86 -31.26 1.51
C GLY A 44 21.12 -31.17 2.36
N ILE A 45 21.19 -30.21 3.29
CA ILE A 45 22.30 -30.06 4.26
C ILE A 45 22.43 -31.32 5.14
N GLN A 46 21.31 -31.91 5.55
CA GLN A 46 21.30 -33.09 6.43
C GLN A 46 21.64 -34.41 5.72
N HIS A 47 21.27 -34.56 4.45
CA HIS A 47 21.33 -35.87 3.78
C HIS A 47 22.38 -35.98 2.66
N ALA A 48 22.88 -34.89 2.07
CA ALA A 48 23.94 -34.98 1.07
C ALA A 48 24.67 -33.64 0.89
N TYR A 49 25.98 -33.65 1.13
CA TYR A 49 26.91 -32.55 0.88
C TYR A 49 27.12 -32.23 -0.62
N GLN A 50 26.09 -32.33 -1.46
CA GLN A 50 26.21 -32.24 -2.92
C GLN A 50 25.22 -31.28 -3.63
N ALA A 51 24.26 -30.64 -2.95
CA ALA A 51 23.33 -29.71 -3.61
C ALA A 51 23.11 -28.35 -2.88
N GLY A 52 23.92 -28.03 -1.87
CA GLY A 52 23.69 -26.86 -1.00
C GLY A 52 23.79 -25.50 -1.69
N SER A 53 24.58 -25.34 -2.75
CA SER A 53 24.84 -24.03 -3.36
C SER A 53 23.64 -23.46 -4.14
N ALA A 54 22.99 -24.28 -4.97
CA ALA A 54 21.91 -23.82 -5.84
C ALA A 54 20.62 -23.53 -5.05
N GLU A 55 20.25 -24.43 -4.12
CA GLU A 55 19.06 -24.28 -3.28
C GLU A 55 19.20 -23.12 -2.28
N GLN A 56 20.40 -22.94 -1.71
CA GLN A 56 20.67 -21.79 -0.84
C GLN A 56 20.64 -20.47 -1.61
N THR A 57 21.17 -20.43 -2.83
CA THR A 57 21.08 -19.24 -3.69
C THR A 57 19.63 -18.93 -4.06
N ALA A 58 18.83 -19.95 -4.39
CA ALA A 58 17.41 -19.81 -4.66
C ALA A 58 16.62 -19.30 -3.45
N LEU A 59 16.95 -19.77 -2.23
CA LEU A 59 16.35 -19.28 -0.99
C LEU A 59 16.65 -17.81 -0.75
N THR A 60 17.92 -17.43 -0.92
CA THR A 60 18.38 -16.06 -0.69
C THR A 60 17.74 -15.09 -1.69
N HIS A 61 17.60 -15.52 -2.95
CA HIS A 61 16.89 -14.76 -3.99
C HIS A 61 15.40 -14.62 -3.67
N ALA A 62 14.73 -15.71 -3.27
CA ALA A 62 13.31 -15.69 -2.90
C ALA A 62 13.04 -14.76 -1.70
N LEU A 63 13.90 -14.80 -0.67
CA LEU A 63 13.82 -13.89 0.47
C LEU A 63 13.99 -12.42 0.07
N ARG A 64 14.97 -12.13 -0.81
CA ARG A 64 15.19 -10.77 -1.30
C ARG A 64 14.00 -10.26 -2.12
N SER A 65 13.44 -11.11 -2.97
CA SER A 65 12.26 -10.78 -3.77
C SER A 65 11.04 -10.51 -2.89
N LEU A 66 10.84 -11.29 -1.82
CA LEU A 66 9.76 -11.06 -0.86
C LEU A 66 9.96 -9.75 -0.09
N ALA A 67 11.19 -9.46 0.35
CA ALA A 67 11.50 -8.21 1.03
C ALA A 67 11.24 -6.99 0.13
N GLU A 68 11.57 -7.10 -1.15
CA GLU A 68 11.26 -6.07 -2.14
C GLU A 68 9.75 -5.92 -2.37
N PHE A 69 9.02 -7.04 -2.46
CA PHE A 69 7.56 -7.04 -2.57
C PHE A 69 6.90 -6.36 -1.37
N PHE A 70 7.36 -6.61 -0.14
CA PHE A 70 6.87 -5.93 1.06
C PHE A 70 7.16 -4.43 1.05
N ARG A 71 8.33 -4.01 0.56
CA ARG A 71 8.64 -2.58 0.39
C ARG A 71 7.74 -1.89 -0.63
N GLN A 72 7.44 -2.56 -1.74
CA GLN A 72 6.62 -2.00 -2.81
C GLN A 72 5.13 -1.95 -2.44
N THR A 73 4.64 -2.94 -1.69
CA THR A 73 3.21 -3.06 -1.34
C THR A 73 2.86 -2.46 0.02
N GLY A 74 3.84 -2.12 0.86
CA GLY A 74 3.62 -1.66 2.23
C GLY A 74 3.10 -2.75 3.18
N ILE A 75 2.97 -3.99 2.73
CA ILE A 75 2.60 -5.12 3.58
C ILE A 75 3.75 -5.38 4.55
N GLY A 76 3.45 -5.30 5.85
CA GLY A 76 4.44 -5.38 6.92
C GLY A 76 4.89 -4.04 7.47
N ALA A 77 4.41 -2.91 6.92
CA ALA A 77 4.50 -1.59 7.55
C ALA A 77 3.47 -1.40 8.67
N TYR A 78 2.60 -2.39 8.91
CA TYR A 78 1.71 -2.39 10.07
C TYR A 78 2.58 -2.41 11.33
N PRO A 79 2.57 -1.35 12.16
CA PRO A 79 3.33 -1.33 13.39
C PRO A 79 2.84 -2.50 14.24
N PHE A 80 3.69 -3.51 14.42
CA PHE A 80 3.38 -4.59 15.33
C PHE A 80 3.13 -3.96 16.70
N PRO A 81 1.98 -4.27 17.34
CA PRO A 81 1.78 -3.82 18.71
C PRO A 81 2.96 -4.35 19.53
N PRO A 82 3.52 -3.53 20.44
CA PRO A 82 4.64 -3.96 21.26
C PRO A 82 4.24 -5.26 21.97
N SER A 83 5.10 -6.27 21.88
CA SER A 83 4.91 -7.52 22.61
C SER A 83 4.67 -7.16 24.09
N PRO A 84 3.70 -7.78 24.79
CA PRO A 84 3.36 -7.42 26.18
C PRO A 84 4.54 -7.57 27.16
N GLU A 85 5.62 -8.20 26.72
CA GLU A 85 6.88 -8.43 27.43
C GLU A 85 7.80 -7.19 27.42
N SER A 86 7.60 -6.25 26.50
CA SER A 86 8.33 -4.98 26.44
C SER A 86 7.61 -3.91 27.25
N GLN A 87 7.84 -3.91 28.57
CA GLN A 87 7.28 -2.97 29.56
C GLN A 87 7.70 -1.49 29.36
N SER A 88 8.25 -1.13 28.20
CA SER A 88 8.77 0.22 27.90
C SER A 88 8.14 0.85 26.66
N ALA A 89 7.21 0.17 25.99
CA ALA A 89 6.52 0.71 24.83
C ALA A 89 5.19 1.35 25.22
N PRO A 90 4.79 2.47 24.57
CA PRO A 90 3.51 3.10 24.83
C PRO A 90 2.38 2.10 24.57
N SER A 91 1.45 2.01 25.51
CA SER A 91 0.23 1.22 25.41
C SER A 91 -0.46 1.45 24.06
N PRO A 92 -1.00 0.42 23.38
CA PRO A 92 -1.71 0.61 22.13
C PRO A 92 -2.82 1.66 22.33
N PRO A 93 -3.01 2.58 21.36
CA PRO A 93 -4.02 3.63 21.47
C PRO A 93 -5.40 3.00 21.63
N THR A 94 -6.22 3.59 22.52
CA THR A 94 -7.58 3.10 22.75
C THR A 94 -8.43 3.34 21.49
N GLN A 95 -9.44 2.50 21.23
CA GLN A 95 -10.34 2.66 20.09
C GLN A 95 -10.91 4.08 19.97
N GLN A 96 -11.27 4.70 21.10
CA GLN A 96 -11.73 6.09 21.15
C GLN A 96 -10.70 7.07 20.54
N GLN A 97 -9.42 6.91 20.89
CA GLN A 97 -8.34 7.78 20.41
C GLN A 97 -8.10 7.63 18.91
N LEU A 98 -8.26 6.41 18.38
CA LEU A 98 -8.17 6.14 16.94
C LEU A 98 -9.33 6.77 16.17
N ILE A 99 -10.54 6.73 16.73
CA ILE A 99 -11.71 7.40 16.13
C ILE A 99 -11.46 8.92 16.10
N ASP A 100 -10.98 9.50 17.20
CA ASP A 100 -10.73 10.93 17.31
C ASP A 100 -9.56 11.41 16.42
N SER A 101 -8.52 10.59 16.21
CA SER A 101 -7.44 10.93 15.27
C SER A 101 -7.94 10.88 13.82
N THR A 102 -8.67 9.82 13.47
CA THR A 102 -9.22 9.64 12.12
C THR A 102 -10.20 10.76 11.76
N ALA A 103 -11.08 11.14 12.69
CA ALA A 103 -12.04 12.23 12.47
C ALA A 103 -11.32 13.57 12.17
N ARG A 104 -10.24 13.86 12.88
CA ARG A 104 -9.43 15.06 12.65
C ARG A 104 -8.73 15.04 11.30
N GLU A 105 -8.14 13.92 10.93
CA GLU A 105 -7.46 13.77 9.64
C GLU A 105 -8.44 13.95 8.47
N VAL A 106 -9.62 13.34 8.55
CA VAL A 106 -10.69 13.50 7.54
C VAL A 106 -11.11 14.96 7.43
N GLN A 107 -11.24 15.66 8.56
CA GLN A 107 -11.61 17.08 8.56
C GLN A 107 -10.55 17.97 7.91
N VAL A 108 -9.26 17.73 8.21
CA VAL A 108 -8.14 18.45 7.58
C VAL A 108 -8.13 18.20 6.07
N LEU A 109 -8.31 16.94 5.65
CA LEU A 109 -8.32 16.58 4.23
C LEU A 109 -9.48 17.25 3.51
N TYR A 110 -10.67 17.28 4.13
CA TYR A 110 -11.84 17.95 3.60
C TYR A 110 -11.63 19.46 3.44
N GLU A 111 -11.06 20.13 4.44
CA GLU A 111 -10.75 21.56 4.35
C GLU A 111 -9.73 21.87 3.26
N GLN A 112 -8.73 21.01 3.10
CA GLN A 112 -7.73 21.15 2.04
C GLN A 112 -8.36 21.03 0.66
N LEU A 113 -9.19 20.00 0.44
CA LEU A 113 -9.93 19.80 -0.81
C LEU A 113 -10.88 20.96 -1.10
N LYS A 114 -11.59 21.43 -0.08
CA LYS A 114 -12.49 22.58 -0.18
C LYS A 114 -11.74 23.83 -0.63
N ARG A 115 -10.59 24.14 -0.03
CA ARG A 115 -9.76 25.29 -0.43
C ARG A 115 -9.27 25.19 -1.88
N ILE A 116 -8.90 24.00 -2.33
CA ILE A 116 -8.47 23.75 -3.72
C ILE A 116 -9.65 23.96 -4.69
N GLN A 117 -10.84 23.53 -4.32
CA GLN A 117 -12.05 23.72 -5.14
C GLN A 117 -12.45 25.20 -5.20
N GLU A 118 -12.42 25.91 -4.07
CA GLU A 118 -12.76 27.34 -3.99
C GLU A 118 -11.78 28.19 -4.81
N SER A 119 -10.47 27.91 -4.72
CA SER A 119 -9.47 28.64 -5.51
C SER A 119 -9.60 28.38 -7.01
N SER A 120 -9.90 27.14 -7.41
CA SER A 120 -10.14 26.79 -8.82
C SER A 120 -11.40 27.46 -9.37
N THR A 121 -12.46 27.55 -8.56
CA THR A 121 -13.71 28.22 -8.95
C THR A 121 -13.51 29.72 -9.11
N VAL A 122 -12.76 30.36 -8.20
CA VAL A 122 -12.40 31.79 -8.32
C VAL A 122 -11.56 32.04 -9.57
N ALA A 123 -10.56 31.20 -9.85
CA ALA A 123 -9.74 31.31 -11.06
C ALA A 123 -10.57 31.16 -12.35
N ALA A 124 -11.52 30.21 -12.39
CA ALA A 124 -12.42 30.04 -13.52
C ALA A 124 -13.34 31.25 -13.72
N ASN A 125 -13.85 31.84 -12.64
CA ASN A 125 -14.67 33.05 -12.72
C ASN A 125 -13.86 34.27 -13.21
N LEU A 126 -12.59 34.40 -12.80
CA LEU A 126 -11.71 35.46 -13.31
C LEU A 126 -11.38 35.28 -14.81
N LEU A 127 -11.18 34.03 -15.25
CA LEU A 127 -10.97 33.72 -16.67
C LEU A 127 -12.22 34.02 -17.50
N GLY A 128 -13.40 33.58 -17.04
CA GLY A 128 -14.67 33.84 -17.72
C GLY A 128 -15.03 35.33 -17.73
N ALA A 129 -14.65 36.10 -16.70
CA ALA A 129 -14.82 37.55 -16.70
C ALA A 129 -13.88 38.24 -17.70
N ALA A 130 -12.64 37.77 -17.87
CA ALA A 130 -11.70 38.30 -18.85
C ALA A 130 -12.17 38.10 -20.31
N ASP A 131 -12.92 37.04 -20.61
CA ASP A 131 -13.51 36.77 -21.93
C ASP A 131 -14.74 37.65 -22.25
N THR A 132 -15.25 38.43 -21.29
CA THR A 132 -16.45 39.29 -21.50
C THR A 132 -16.14 40.76 -21.78
N VAL A 133 -14.88 41.15 -22.02
CA VAL A 133 -14.56 42.51 -22.50
C VAL A 133 -15.08 42.65 -23.94
N PRO A 134 -16.15 43.44 -24.20
CA PRO A 134 -16.65 43.60 -25.55
C PRO A 134 -15.65 44.43 -26.34
N ARG A 135 -15.17 43.87 -27.45
CA ARG A 135 -14.32 44.56 -28.42
C ARG A 135 -15.15 45.65 -29.10
N ALA A 136 -15.08 46.86 -28.58
CA ALA A 136 -15.70 48.04 -29.19
C ALA A 136 -15.11 48.24 -30.61
N ARG A 137 -16.01 48.28 -31.60
CA ARG A 137 -15.78 48.74 -32.97
C ARG A 137 -16.39 50.12 -33.12
#